data_AF-A0A0B6AVW0-F1
#
_entry.id   AF-A0A0B6AVW0-F1
#
_cell.length_a   1.000
_cell.length_b   1.000
_cell.length_c   1.000
_cell.angle_alpha   90.00
_cell.angle_beta   90.00
_cell.angle_gamma   90.00
#
_symmetry.space_group_name_H-M   'P 1'
#
loop_
_entity.id
_entity.type
_entity.pdbx_description
1 polymer ?
#
loop_
_entity_poly.entity_id
_entity_poly.type
_entity_poly.pdbx_seq_one_letter_code
_entity_poly.pdbx_strand_id
1 'polypeptide(L)'
;MKEIQVEVIQGRGSYRELGEMQGKLHKGTKLFENHQKRRKRSLRSYQTIVKEARHYYDLFARGLWDELVGLAEGLDWPLEDVIHEYSGYQQEWKKTGCSALMQHGVYVRNYDYHPKTYEGRFLLFQPNEGYASVGFGTRMIGRMDGMNEKGLAIGYHFVNRRRQTNGFICCTLARFILETCETTEEAVAILERAPHRHAFNYSIYDRSGQGAVVEASGRGVHVQRGTMMGCTNHFNQLVEENRHHLVESKERLDHIRDHIEKKLSPLEAFSLFNEDEYGIFKEDYRNSAGTLHTVAYVPETLQVIVGIGRKAKPLIFSFEDWVKGEQLTITKIKGTVNTDEPFPFQ
;
A
#
# COMPACT_ATOMS: atom_id res chain seq x y z
N MET A 1 -17.65 -12.38 14.17
CA MET A 1 -16.19 -12.15 14.16
C MET A 1 -15.50 -13.30 13.43
N LYS A 2 -14.61 -13.00 12.50
CA LYS A 2 -13.82 -14.00 11.76
C LYS A 2 -12.36 -13.87 12.16
N GLU A 3 -11.75 -15.00 12.50
CA GLU A 3 -10.31 -15.11 12.62
C GLU A 3 -9.70 -15.18 11.22
N ILE A 4 -8.64 -14.42 10.99
CA ILE A 4 -7.87 -14.47 9.74
C ILE A 4 -6.38 -14.56 10.05
N GLN A 5 -5.64 -15.14 9.10
CA GLN A 5 -4.19 -15.27 9.17
C GLN A 5 -3.60 -14.61 7.94
N VAL A 6 -2.82 -13.56 8.16
CA VAL A 6 -2.00 -12.94 7.11
C VAL A 6 -0.67 -13.67 7.08
N GLU A 7 -0.29 -14.17 5.90
CA GLU A 7 1.00 -14.85 5.70
C GLU A 7 2.14 -13.83 5.71
N VAL A 8 3.21 -14.14 6.44
CA VAL A 8 4.47 -13.40 6.41
C VAL A 8 5.38 -14.07 5.40
N ILE A 9 5.60 -13.39 4.28
CA ILE A 9 6.45 -13.85 3.20
C ILE A 9 7.75 -13.05 3.27
N GLN A 10 8.87 -13.73 3.45
CA GLN A 10 10.17 -13.08 3.53
C GLN A 10 11.18 -13.72 2.58
N GLY A 11 12.10 -12.93 2.03
CA GLY A 11 13.14 -13.46 1.15
C GLY A 11 14.21 -12.44 0.77
N ARG A 12 15.27 -12.94 0.15
CA ARG A 12 16.36 -12.14 -0.42
C ARG A 12 16.72 -12.73 -1.78
N GLY A 13 17.09 -11.90 -2.74
CA GLY A 13 17.49 -12.37 -4.07
C GLY A 13 17.13 -11.39 -5.18
N SER A 14 17.01 -11.88 -6.41
CA SER A 14 16.59 -11.07 -7.54
C SER A 14 15.07 -10.83 -7.55
N TYR A 15 14.63 -9.76 -8.21
CA TYR A 15 13.20 -9.53 -8.45
C TYR A 15 12.54 -10.65 -9.23
N ARG A 16 13.26 -11.29 -10.17
CA ARG A 16 12.73 -12.41 -10.93
C ARG A 16 12.42 -13.61 -10.03
N GLU A 17 13.33 -13.93 -9.09
CA GLU A 17 13.09 -14.98 -8.09
C GLU A 17 11.89 -14.64 -7.18
N LEU A 18 11.75 -13.38 -6.75
CA LEU A 18 10.57 -12.90 -6.02
C LEU A 18 9.29 -13.08 -6.84
N GLY A 19 9.31 -12.68 -8.12
CA GLY A 19 8.20 -12.84 -9.04
C GLY A 19 7.79 -14.31 -9.19
N GLU A 20 8.75 -15.18 -9.45
CA GLU A 20 8.53 -16.62 -9.62
C GLU A 20 7.96 -17.26 -8.35
N MET A 21 8.53 -16.95 -7.18
CA MET A 21 8.03 -17.40 -5.89
C MET A 21 6.57 -16.94 -5.68
N GLN A 22 6.27 -15.65 -5.88
CA GLN A 22 4.91 -15.13 -5.72
C GLN A 22 3.94 -15.77 -6.71
N GLY A 23 4.35 -16.01 -7.95
CA GLY A 23 3.54 -16.71 -8.95
C GLY A 23 3.19 -18.13 -8.52
N LYS A 24 4.19 -18.90 -8.07
CA LYS A 24 4.00 -20.26 -7.56
C LYS A 24 3.08 -20.31 -6.34
N LEU A 25 3.26 -19.39 -5.38
CA LEU A 25 2.41 -19.28 -4.20
C LEU A 25 0.97 -18.86 -4.54
N HIS A 26 0.80 -18.05 -5.58
CA HIS A 26 -0.52 -17.57 -5.99
C HIS A 26 -1.28 -18.62 -6.81
N LYS A 27 -0.58 -19.38 -7.65
CA LYS A 27 -1.17 -20.41 -8.52
C LYS A 27 -1.95 -21.43 -7.68
N GLY A 28 -3.20 -21.71 -8.07
CA GLY A 28 -4.07 -22.65 -7.37
C GLY A 28 -4.78 -22.09 -6.12
N THR A 29 -4.53 -20.84 -5.73
CA THR A 29 -5.25 -20.21 -4.61
C THR A 29 -6.66 -19.76 -5.01
N LYS A 30 -7.52 -19.53 -4.01
CA LYS A 30 -8.84 -18.94 -4.26
C LYS A 30 -8.77 -17.53 -4.85
N LEU A 31 -7.76 -16.75 -4.46
CA LEU A 31 -7.49 -15.44 -5.04
C LEU A 31 -7.17 -15.54 -6.53
N PHE A 32 -6.39 -16.54 -6.94
CA PHE A 32 -6.07 -16.79 -8.35
C PHE A 32 -7.31 -17.16 -9.17
N GLU A 33 -8.19 -18.04 -8.66
CA GLU A 33 -9.47 -18.33 -9.32
C GLU A 33 -10.32 -17.06 -9.51
N ASN A 34 -10.35 -16.19 -8.49
CA ASN A 34 -11.09 -14.93 -8.55
C ASN A 34 -10.49 -13.99 -9.61
N HIS A 35 -9.15 -13.93 -9.71
CA HIS A 35 -8.46 -13.17 -10.75
C HIS A 35 -8.74 -13.71 -12.16
N GLN A 36 -8.70 -15.02 -12.37
CA GLN A 36 -9.05 -15.63 -13.66
C GLN A 36 -10.49 -15.29 -14.10
N LYS A 37 -11.45 -15.34 -13.17
CA LYS A 37 -12.84 -14.95 -13.46
C LYS A 37 -12.94 -13.45 -13.78
N ARG A 38 -12.23 -12.59 -13.05
CA ARG A 38 -12.18 -11.14 -13.29
C ARG A 38 -11.55 -10.81 -14.64
N ARG A 39 -10.57 -11.58 -15.11
CA ARG A 39 -9.79 -11.30 -16.31
C ARG A 39 -10.64 -11.11 -17.57
N LYS A 40 -11.71 -11.89 -17.72
CA LYS A 40 -12.67 -11.75 -18.84
C LYS A 40 -13.27 -10.34 -18.92
N ARG A 41 -13.44 -9.68 -17.77
CA ARG A 41 -13.93 -8.31 -17.67
C ARG A 41 -12.80 -7.29 -17.84
N SER A 42 -11.63 -7.50 -17.25
CA SER A 42 -10.51 -6.55 -17.35
C SER A 42 -10.10 -6.31 -18.80
N LEU A 43 -10.01 -7.38 -19.61
CA LEU A 43 -9.68 -7.31 -21.04
C LEU A 43 -10.66 -6.44 -21.87
N ARG A 44 -11.89 -6.23 -21.37
CA ARG A 44 -12.89 -5.37 -22.00
C ARG A 44 -12.91 -3.95 -21.40
N SER A 45 -12.39 -3.80 -20.19
CA SER A 45 -12.43 -2.56 -19.42
C SER A 45 -11.29 -1.61 -19.80
N TYR A 46 -10.11 -2.13 -20.15
CA TYR A 46 -8.96 -1.34 -20.54
C TYR A 46 -8.03 -2.15 -21.45
N GLN A 47 -7.14 -1.45 -22.13
CA GLN A 47 -5.99 -2.03 -22.81
C GLN A 47 -4.74 -1.52 -22.09
N THR A 48 -3.68 -2.33 -22.07
CA THR A 48 -2.38 -1.95 -21.52
C THR A 48 -1.39 -1.77 -22.66
N ILE A 49 -0.85 -0.56 -22.80
CA ILE A 49 0.19 -0.27 -23.79
C ILE A 49 1.54 -0.72 -23.23
N VAL A 50 1.96 -1.94 -23.56
CA VAL A 50 3.17 -2.59 -23.01
C VAL A 50 4.42 -1.72 -23.12
N LYS A 51 4.61 -1.05 -24.27
CA LYS A 51 5.77 -0.18 -24.50
C LYS A 51 5.79 1.03 -23.54
N GLU A 52 4.63 1.63 -23.28
CA GLU A 52 4.53 2.76 -22.34
C GLU A 52 4.74 2.29 -20.91
N ALA A 53 4.09 1.18 -20.52
CA ALA A 53 4.32 0.58 -19.20
C ALA A 53 5.82 0.33 -18.99
N ARG A 54 6.47 -0.37 -19.95
CA ARG A 54 7.90 -0.66 -19.91
C ARG A 54 8.76 0.58 -19.76
N HIS A 55 8.50 1.62 -20.56
CA HIS A 55 9.24 2.88 -20.49
C HIS A 55 9.26 3.47 -19.07
N TYR A 56 8.10 3.50 -18.39
CA TYR A 56 8.04 4.03 -17.03
C TYR A 56 8.66 3.10 -15.98
N TYR A 57 8.58 1.78 -16.16
CA TYR A 57 9.33 0.85 -15.31
C TYR A 57 10.84 1.08 -15.43
N ASP A 58 11.36 1.21 -16.66
CA ASP A 58 12.78 1.51 -16.89
C ASP A 58 13.17 2.88 -16.29
N LEU A 59 12.25 3.85 -16.27
CA LEU A 59 12.47 5.20 -15.74
C LEU A 59 12.47 5.26 -14.21
N PHE A 60 11.56 4.53 -13.55
CA PHE A 60 11.31 4.67 -12.12
C PHE A 60 11.81 3.52 -11.27
N ALA A 61 11.78 2.27 -11.76
CA ALA A 61 12.18 1.10 -10.98
C ALA A 61 12.43 -0.10 -11.90
N ARG A 62 13.56 -0.08 -12.62
CA ARG A 62 13.86 -1.02 -13.71
C ARG A 62 13.75 -2.49 -13.28
N GLY A 63 14.25 -2.82 -12.09
CA GLY A 63 14.27 -4.20 -11.58
C GLY A 63 12.87 -4.82 -11.39
N LEU A 64 11.83 -4.00 -11.17
CA LEU A 64 10.46 -4.51 -11.01
C LEU A 64 9.86 -5.06 -12.31
N TRP A 65 10.44 -4.73 -13.47
CA TRP A 65 10.05 -5.41 -14.70
C TRP A 65 10.43 -6.90 -14.66
N ASP A 66 11.56 -7.23 -14.03
CA ASP A 66 11.98 -8.62 -13.88
C ASP A 66 11.09 -9.37 -12.86
N GLU A 67 10.49 -8.68 -11.88
CA GLU A 67 9.44 -9.25 -11.01
C GLU A 67 8.21 -9.68 -11.84
N LEU A 68 7.81 -8.88 -12.85
CA LEU A 68 6.73 -9.25 -13.77
C LEU A 68 7.11 -10.46 -14.64
N VAL A 69 8.36 -10.53 -15.11
CA VAL A 69 8.87 -11.69 -15.87
C VAL A 69 8.82 -12.94 -15.01
N GLY A 70 9.39 -12.90 -13.80
CA GLY A 70 9.35 -14.03 -12.86
C GLY A 70 7.93 -14.42 -12.51
N LEU A 71 7.03 -13.44 -12.31
CA LEU A 71 5.62 -13.72 -12.04
C LEU A 71 4.94 -14.47 -13.18
N ALA A 72 5.26 -14.14 -14.44
CA ALA A 72 4.77 -14.87 -15.61
C ALA A 72 5.24 -16.33 -15.60
N GLU A 73 6.50 -16.57 -15.24
CA GLU A 73 7.08 -17.92 -15.12
C GLU A 73 6.41 -18.72 -14.01
N GLY A 74 6.26 -18.13 -12.82
CA GLY A 74 5.62 -18.78 -11.68
C GLY A 74 4.13 -19.09 -11.90
N LEU A 75 3.43 -18.27 -12.66
CA LEU A 75 2.03 -18.48 -13.01
C LEU A 75 1.84 -19.42 -14.21
N ASP A 76 2.87 -19.64 -15.02
CA ASP A 76 2.77 -20.26 -16.36
C ASP A 76 1.81 -19.47 -17.27
N TRP A 77 2.01 -18.15 -17.30
CA TRP A 77 1.20 -17.21 -18.09
C TRP A 77 2.05 -16.52 -19.16
N PRO A 78 1.45 -16.13 -20.30
CA PRO A 78 2.11 -15.19 -21.20
C PRO A 78 2.46 -13.89 -20.46
N LEU A 79 3.67 -13.37 -20.69
CA LEU A 79 4.13 -12.13 -20.05
C LEU A 79 3.17 -10.95 -20.31
N GLU A 80 2.59 -10.87 -21.51
CA GLU A 80 1.60 -9.86 -21.89
C GLU A 80 0.36 -9.89 -21.00
N ASP A 81 -0.10 -11.09 -20.62
CA ASP A 81 -1.23 -11.28 -19.72
C ASP A 81 -0.88 -10.81 -18.30
N VAL A 82 0.34 -11.08 -17.85
CA VAL A 82 0.85 -10.60 -16.56
C VAL A 82 1.02 -9.09 -16.54
N ILE A 83 1.54 -8.49 -17.61
CA ILE A 83 1.66 -7.04 -17.72
C ILE A 83 0.27 -6.39 -17.66
N HIS A 84 -0.70 -6.92 -18.40
CA HIS A 84 -2.07 -6.41 -18.37
C HIS A 84 -2.70 -6.49 -16.96
N GLU A 85 -2.49 -7.61 -16.25
CA GLU A 85 -3.15 -7.87 -14.97
C GLU A 85 -2.40 -7.35 -13.74
N TYR A 86 -1.08 -7.18 -13.80
CA TYR A 86 -0.23 -6.91 -12.62
C TYR A 86 0.77 -5.75 -12.77
N SER A 87 0.96 -5.14 -13.94
CA SER A 87 1.83 -3.94 -14.05
C SER A 87 1.26 -2.69 -13.37
N GLY A 88 -0.03 -2.67 -13.08
CA GLY A 88 -0.74 -1.49 -12.60
C GLY A 88 -0.96 -0.39 -13.65
N TYR A 89 -0.40 -0.52 -14.85
CA TYR A 89 -0.62 0.45 -15.93
C TYR A 89 -1.99 0.26 -16.56
N GLN A 90 -2.77 1.34 -16.59
CA GLN A 90 -4.14 1.41 -17.10
C GLN A 90 -5.16 0.50 -16.38
N GLN A 91 -4.84 -0.01 -15.19
CA GLN A 91 -5.74 -0.92 -14.48
C GLN A 91 -6.89 -0.22 -13.75
N GLU A 92 -8.07 -0.84 -13.68
CA GLU A 92 -9.16 -0.31 -12.85
C GLU A 92 -8.91 -0.46 -11.34
N TRP A 93 -9.28 0.57 -10.59
CA TRP A 93 -9.29 0.58 -9.13
C TRP A 93 -10.70 0.66 -8.53
N LYS A 94 -10.86 0.15 -7.29
CA LYS A 94 -12.12 0.25 -6.52
C LYS A 94 -11.94 1.12 -5.29
N LYS A 95 -13.03 1.73 -4.81
CA LYS A 95 -13.03 2.61 -3.62
C LYS A 95 -12.38 1.92 -2.40
N THR A 96 -11.47 2.62 -1.74
CA THR A 96 -10.91 2.28 -0.42
C THR A 96 -11.18 3.44 0.55
N GLY A 97 -11.14 3.17 1.85
CA GLY A 97 -10.94 4.18 2.91
C GLY A 97 -9.52 4.02 3.47
N CYS A 98 -8.83 5.10 3.81
CA CYS A 98 -7.50 5.02 4.40
C CYS A 98 -7.21 6.28 5.20
N SER A 99 -6.40 6.13 6.24
CA SER A 99 -6.09 7.22 7.17
C SER A 99 -4.65 7.11 7.60
N ALA A 100 -3.93 8.22 7.70
CA ALA A 100 -2.54 8.21 8.15
C ALA A 100 -2.21 9.44 8.99
N LEU A 101 -1.25 9.27 9.89
CA LEU A 101 -0.65 10.30 10.72
C LEU A 101 0.87 10.16 10.63
N MET A 102 1.54 11.30 10.50
CA MET A 102 2.99 11.43 10.44
C MET A 102 3.38 12.46 11.48
N GLN A 103 4.13 12.07 12.51
CA GLN A 103 4.64 13.01 13.49
C GLN A 103 5.76 12.41 14.32
N HIS A 104 6.70 13.25 14.77
CA HIS A 104 7.69 12.89 15.79
C HIS A 104 8.42 11.56 15.54
N GLY A 105 8.75 11.24 14.28
CA GLY A 105 9.45 10.00 13.92
C GLY A 105 8.57 8.76 13.77
N VAL A 106 7.23 8.93 13.75
CA VAL A 106 6.27 7.84 13.55
C VAL A 106 5.38 8.11 12.34
N TYR A 107 5.26 7.13 11.46
CA TYR A 107 4.23 7.03 10.43
C TYR A 107 3.24 5.94 10.85
N VAL A 108 1.95 6.25 11.03
CA VAL A 108 0.91 5.25 11.32
C VAL A 108 -0.22 5.34 10.31
N ARG A 109 -0.79 4.19 9.93
CA ARG A 109 -1.85 4.10 8.92
C ARG A 109 -2.87 3.00 9.20
N ASN A 110 -4.13 3.31 8.89
CA ASN A 110 -5.19 2.33 8.66
C ASN A 110 -5.42 2.12 7.16
N TYR A 111 -5.59 0.84 6.78
CA TYR A 111 -6.06 0.46 5.45
C TYR A 111 -7.49 -0.09 5.54
N ASP A 112 -8.45 0.66 4.98
CA ASP A 112 -9.85 0.31 4.97
C ASP A 112 -10.28 -0.19 3.59
N TYR A 113 -10.77 -1.43 3.53
CA TYR A 113 -11.18 -2.01 2.27
C TYR A 113 -12.14 -3.18 2.44
N HIS A 114 -12.65 -3.69 1.31
CA HIS A 114 -13.51 -4.85 1.31
C HIS A 114 -12.69 -6.15 1.50
N PRO A 115 -13.04 -7.01 2.47
CA PRO A 115 -12.35 -8.28 2.77
C PRO A 115 -12.09 -9.20 1.56
N LYS A 116 -13.09 -9.34 0.68
CA LYS A 116 -13.05 -10.18 -0.54
C LYS A 116 -11.86 -9.96 -1.47
N THR A 117 -11.20 -8.81 -1.40
CA THR A 117 -10.06 -8.42 -2.25
C THR A 117 -8.77 -8.20 -1.47
N TYR A 118 -8.79 -8.46 -0.16
CA TYR A 118 -7.59 -8.44 0.65
C TYR A 118 -6.76 -9.70 0.33
N GLU A 119 -5.46 -9.56 0.11
CA GLU A 119 -4.63 -10.69 -0.36
C GLU A 119 -3.98 -11.46 0.79
N GLY A 120 -3.92 -10.88 2.00
CA GLY A 120 -3.42 -11.58 3.18
C GLY A 120 -1.91 -11.84 3.15
N ARG A 121 -1.13 -10.95 2.53
CA ARG A 121 0.32 -11.09 2.39
C ARG A 121 1.03 -9.90 3.00
N PHE A 122 1.86 -10.15 4.00
CA PHE A 122 2.80 -9.19 4.57
C PHE A 122 4.21 -9.58 4.13
N LEU A 123 4.86 -8.72 3.36
CA LEU A 123 6.10 -9.05 2.65
C LEU A 123 7.29 -8.32 3.27
N LEU A 124 8.41 -9.04 3.42
CA LEU A 124 9.74 -8.49 3.64
C LEU A 124 10.64 -9.00 2.51
N PHE A 125 11.20 -8.11 1.69
CA PHE A 125 12.06 -8.54 0.61
C PHE A 125 13.26 -7.62 0.42
N GLN A 126 14.43 -8.22 0.25
CA GLN A 126 15.69 -7.52 -0.02
C GLN A 126 16.17 -7.94 -1.40
N PRO A 127 16.02 -7.07 -2.41
CA PRO A 127 16.52 -7.35 -3.74
C PRO A 127 18.04 -7.26 -3.79
N ASN A 128 18.67 -7.90 -4.79
CA ASN A 128 20.09 -7.74 -5.06
C ASN A 128 20.46 -6.31 -5.52
N GLU A 129 19.53 -5.64 -6.20
CA GLU A 129 19.66 -4.27 -6.70
C GLU A 129 18.38 -3.52 -6.35
N GLY A 130 18.45 -2.43 -5.58
CA GLY A 130 17.28 -1.71 -5.05
C GLY A 130 17.20 -1.78 -3.53
N TYR A 131 16.14 -1.22 -2.95
CA TYR A 131 16.00 -1.16 -1.50
C TYR A 131 15.19 -2.31 -0.93
N ALA A 132 15.68 -2.89 0.17
CA ALA A 132 14.87 -3.79 0.97
C ALA A 132 13.62 -3.08 1.49
N SER A 133 12.47 -3.74 1.45
CA SER A 133 11.20 -3.16 1.91
C SER A 133 10.33 -4.14 2.69
N VAL A 134 9.51 -3.57 3.57
CA VAL A 134 8.50 -4.26 4.38
C VAL A 134 7.14 -3.61 4.19
N GLY A 135 6.08 -4.40 4.07
CA GLY A 135 4.71 -3.90 4.02
C GLY A 135 3.70 -4.89 3.44
N PHE A 136 2.43 -4.48 3.38
CA PHE A 136 1.36 -5.34 2.85
C PHE A 136 1.38 -5.40 1.31
N GLY A 137 1.36 -6.60 0.76
CA GLY A 137 1.27 -6.84 -0.69
C GLY A 137 -0.15 -6.69 -1.22
N THR A 138 -0.28 -6.20 -2.45
CA THR A 138 -1.56 -6.14 -3.18
C THR A 138 -1.33 -6.18 -4.68
N ARG A 139 -2.29 -6.67 -5.46
CA ARG A 139 -2.20 -6.77 -6.92
C ARG A 139 -0.92 -7.49 -7.35
N MET A 140 -0.58 -8.57 -6.65
CA MET A 140 0.68 -9.29 -6.77
C MET A 140 1.91 -8.45 -6.41
N ILE A 141 2.46 -7.69 -7.36
CA ILE A 141 3.74 -6.99 -7.17
C ILE A 141 3.61 -5.64 -6.44
N GLY A 142 2.39 -5.12 -6.35
CA GLY A 142 2.10 -3.84 -5.70
C GLY A 142 2.21 -3.90 -4.17
N ARG A 143 2.22 -2.72 -3.55
CA ARG A 143 2.21 -2.56 -2.09
C ARG A 143 1.04 -1.69 -1.67
N MET A 144 0.37 -2.05 -0.58
CA MET A 144 -0.68 -1.21 0.01
C MET A 144 -0.06 -0.03 0.74
N ASP A 145 0.99 -0.31 1.50
CA ASP A 145 1.83 0.56 2.31
C ASP A 145 3.22 -0.08 2.40
N GLY A 146 4.18 0.62 2.98
CA GLY A 146 5.44 0.03 3.39
C GLY A 146 6.43 1.03 3.95
N MET A 147 7.56 0.50 4.42
CA MET A 147 8.79 1.23 4.71
C MET A 147 9.96 0.49 4.06
N ASN A 148 10.94 1.21 3.55
CA ASN A 148 12.18 0.63 3.04
C ASN A 148 13.36 0.77 4.03
N GLU A 149 14.49 0.14 3.72
CA GLU A 149 15.68 0.13 4.59
C GLU A 149 16.31 1.52 4.83
N LYS A 150 15.93 2.49 4.00
CA LYS A 150 16.32 3.90 4.16
C LYS A 150 15.43 4.65 5.15
N GLY A 151 14.36 4.03 5.61
CA GLY A 151 13.38 4.63 6.52
C GLY A 151 12.33 5.46 5.79
N LEU A 152 12.20 5.35 4.46
CA LEU A 152 11.11 5.99 3.75
C LEU A 152 9.84 5.15 3.89
N ALA A 153 8.83 5.70 4.54
CA ALA A 153 7.50 5.13 4.68
C ALA A 153 6.51 5.80 3.72
N ILE A 154 5.60 5.01 3.14
CA ILE A 154 4.58 5.52 2.22
C ILE A 154 3.25 4.79 2.37
N GLY A 155 2.17 5.55 2.16
CA GLY A 155 0.85 5.04 1.89
C GLY A 155 0.06 5.88 0.91
N TYR A 156 -1.14 5.41 0.56
CA TYR A 156 -2.03 6.13 -0.35
C TYR A 156 -3.50 6.07 0.09
N HIS A 157 -4.26 7.09 -0.30
CA HIS A 157 -5.63 7.28 0.13
C HIS A 157 -6.51 7.62 -1.06
N PHE A 158 -7.49 6.76 -1.34
CA PHE A 158 -8.38 6.91 -2.49
C PHE A 158 -9.22 8.20 -2.37
N VAL A 159 -9.22 9.01 -3.42
CA VAL A 159 -10.05 10.22 -3.52
C VAL A 159 -11.18 10.01 -4.51
N ASN A 160 -10.83 9.69 -5.76
CA ASN A 160 -11.83 9.49 -6.81
C ASN A 160 -11.28 8.66 -7.99
N ARG A 161 -12.20 8.04 -8.74
CA ARG A 161 -11.91 7.31 -9.99
C ARG A 161 -12.45 7.99 -11.25
N ARG A 162 -13.23 9.07 -11.09
CA ARG A 162 -13.83 9.78 -12.22
C ARG A 162 -12.74 10.38 -13.11
N ARG A 163 -13.03 10.45 -14.41
CA ARG A 163 -12.14 11.03 -15.44
C ARG A 163 -10.74 10.39 -15.38
N GLN A 164 -10.69 9.07 -15.44
CA GLN A 164 -9.43 8.35 -15.47
C GLN A 164 -8.60 8.74 -16.70
N THR A 165 -7.28 8.77 -16.55
CA THR A 165 -6.31 8.99 -17.62
C THR A 165 -5.48 7.73 -17.83
N ASN A 166 -4.61 7.75 -18.83
CA ASN A 166 -3.57 6.73 -18.96
C ASN A 166 -2.53 6.92 -17.86
N GLY A 167 -2.14 5.84 -17.20
CA GLY A 167 -1.22 5.91 -16.06
C GLY A 167 -1.30 4.71 -15.13
N PHE A 168 -0.55 4.79 -14.04
CA PHE A 168 -0.47 3.77 -13.01
C PHE A 168 -1.53 3.94 -11.93
N ILE A 169 -1.91 2.81 -11.35
CA ILE A 169 -2.61 2.75 -10.07
C ILE A 169 -1.64 2.99 -8.91
N CYS A 170 -2.18 3.46 -7.79
CA CYS A 170 -1.43 3.88 -6.61
C CYS A 170 -0.48 2.83 -6.02
N CYS A 171 -0.87 1.56 -5.99
CA CYS A 171 -0.04 0.51 -5.38
C CYS A 171 1.25 0.21 -6.17
N THR A 172 1.26 0.49 -7.47
CA THR A 172 2.47 0.38 -8.30
C THR A 172 3.38 1.58 -8.06
N LEU A 173 2.82 2.79 -7.97
CA LEU A 173 3.61 3.99 -7.66
C LEU A 173 4.21 3.93 -6.26
N ALA A 174 3.46 3.45 -5.27
CA ALA A 174 3.99 3.16 -3.94
C ALA A 174 5.13 2.13 -3.99
N ARG A 175 5.01 1.09 -4.85
CA ARG A 175 6.08 0.12 -5.02
C ARG A 175 7.33 0.74 -5.67
N PHE A 176 7.19 1.59 -6.69
CA PHE A 176 8.33 2.30 -7.30
C PHE A 176 9.09 3.10 -6.24
N ILE A 177 8.37 3.86 -5.43
CA ILE A 177 8.95 4.70 -4.39
C ILE A 177 9.69 3.87 -3.34
N LEU A 178 9.08 2.81 -2.82
CA LEU A 178 9.72 1.93 -1.84
C LEU A 178 11.02 1.32 -2.39
N GLU A 179 11.08 1.10 -3.70
CA GLU A 179 12.20 0.44 -4.37
C GLU A 179 13.40 1.34 -4.60
N THR A 180 13.18 2.63 -4.85
CA THR A 180 14.23 3.52 -5.37
C THR A 180 14.43 4.83 -4.60
N CYS A 181 13.53 5.21 -3.69
CA CYS A 181 13.62 6.48 -2.99
C CYS A 181 14.11 6.31 -1.55
N GLU A 182 15.03 7.17 -1.12
CA GLU A 182 15.53 7.28 0.25
C GLU A 182 14.81 8.39 1.03
N THR A 183 14.39 9.46 0.34
CA THR A 183 13.84 10.67 0.97
C THR A 183 12.43 11.00 0.50
N THR A 184 11.73 11.83 1.28
CA THR A 184 10.41 12.37 0.91
C THR A 184 10.46 13.13 -0.41
N GLU A 185 11.51 13.92 -0.66
CA GLU A 185 11.63 14.72 -1.88
C GLU A 185 11.85 13.86 -3.13
N GLU A 186 12.61 12.76 -3.04
CA GLU A 186 12.74 11.81 -4.15
C GLU A 186 11.41 11.15 -4.50
N ALA A 187 10.63 10.79 -3.48
CA ALA A 187 9.29 10.22 -3.66
C ALA A 187 8.34 11.23 -4.32
N VAL A 188 8.36 12.48 -3.87
CA VAL A 188 7.60 13.58 -4.48
C VAL A 188 7.99 13.75 -5.96
N ALA A 189 9.28 13.74 -6.28
CA ALA A 189 9.76 13.90 -7.65
C ALA A 189 9.29 12.77 -8.59
N ILE A 190 9.19 11.53 -8.11
CA ILE A 190 8.56 10.44 -8.87
C ILE A 190 7.07 10.73 -9.09
N LEU A 191 6.33 11.11 -8.04
CA LEU A 191 4.90 11.36 -8.15
C LEU A 191 4.56 12.55 -9.04
N GLU A 192 5.37 13.60 -9.10
CA GLU A 192 5.16 14.72 -10.02
C GLU A 192 5.33 14.32 -11.49
N ARG A 193 6.16 13.32 -11.77
CA ARG A 193 6.49 12.86 -13.14
C ARG A 193 5.69 11.66 -13.59
N ALA A 194 5.22 10.84 -12.67
CA ALA A 194 4.52 9.60 -13.00
C ALA A 194 3.11 9.86 -13.54
N PRO A 195 2.65 9.12 -14.55
CA PRO A 195 1.29 9.25 -15.03
C PRO A 195 0.33 8.61 -14.03
N HIS A 196 -0.57 9.40 -13.44
CA HIS A 196 -1.56 8.92 -12.47
C HIS A 196 -2.86 8.54 -13.18
N ARG A 197 -3.35 7.33 -12.97
CA ARG A 197 -4.64 6.91 -13.57
C ARG A 197 -5.87 7.49 -12.88
N HIS A 198 -5.80 7.63 -11.56
CA HIS A 198 -6.91 7.97 -10.68
C HIS A 198 -6.44 9.01 -9.65
N ALA A 199 -7.39 9.63 -8.94
CA ALA A 199 -7.08 10.62 -7.92
C ALA A 199 -6.78 9.93 -6.56
N PHE A 200 -5.58 10.15 -6.04
CA PHE A 200 -5.10 9.63 -4.76
C PHE A 200 -4.27 10.67 -4.02
N ASN A 201 -4.38 10.67 -2.69
CA ASN A 201 -3.34 11.22 -1.83
C ASN A 201 -2.25 10.19 -1.63
N TYR A 202 -0.99 10.60 -1.58
CA TYR A 202 0.13 9.80 -1.10
C TYR A 202 0.67 10.43 0.17
N SER A 203 0.64 9.70 1.29
CA SER A 203 1.25 10.11 2.55
C SER A 203 2.65 9.52 2.64
N ILE A 204 3.66 10.37 2.82
CA ILE A 204 5.07 9.99 2.76
C ILE A 204 5.77 10.54 4.01
N TYR A 205 6.67 9.76 4.60
CA TYR A 205 7.45 10.19 5.76
C TYR A 205 8.80 9.49 5.76
N ASP A 206 9.88 10.24 5.94
CA ASP A 206 11.24 9.70 5.89
C ASP A 206 11.96 9.73 7.25
N ARG A 207 13.17 9.15 7.26
CA ARG A 207 14.05 9.03 8.42
C ARG A 207 14.40 10.37 9.08
N SER A 208 14.39 11.47 8.32
CA SER A 208 14.68 12.80 8.85
C SER A 208 13.44 13.48 9.48
N GLY A 209 12.31 12.77 9.53
CA GLY A 209 11.05 13.28 10.04
C GLY A 209 10.38 14.30 9.11
N GLN A 210 10.83 14.39 7.85
CA GLN A 210 10.14 15.15 6.82
C GLN A 210 9.00 14.31 6.25
N GLY A 211 7.88 14.96 6.01
CA GLY A 211 6.69 14.33 5.44
C GLY A 211 6.08 15.14 4.32
N ALA A 212 5.29 14.46 3.51
CA ALA A 212 4.50 15.06 2.47
C ALA A 212 3.14 14.37 2.32
N VAL A 213 2.14 15.17 1.96
CA VAL A 213 0.89 14.69 1.37
C VAL A 213 0.84 15.18 -0.07
N VAL A 214 0.93 14.24 -1.00
CA VAL A 214 0.89 14.52 -2.44
C VAL A 214 -0.51 14.19 -2.97
N GLU A 215 -1.26 15.22 -3.34
CA GLU A 215 -2.53 15.10 -4.04
C GLU A 215 -2.24 14.93 -5.52
N ALA A 216 -2.52 13.76 -6.09
CA ALA A 216 -2.18 13.49 -7.47
C ALA A 216 -3.31 12.85 -8.26
N SER A 217 -3.49 13.33 -9.48
CA SER A 217 -4.38 12.74 -10.48
C SER A 217 -3.82 12.96 -11.88
N GLY A 218 -4.50 12.42 -12.89
CA GLY A 218 -4.15 12.66 -14.29
C GLY A 218 -4.27 14.11 -14.76
N ARG A 219 -4.69 15.04 -13.90
CA ARG A 219 -4.87 16.47 -14.22
C ARG A 219 -3.91 17.39 -13.50
N GLY A 220 -3.16 16.88 -12.53
CA GLY A 220 -2.23 17.69 -11.77
C GLY A 220 -1.75 17.00 -10.52
N VAL A 221 -0.71 17.58 -9.95
CA VAL A 221 -0.11 17.18 -8.69
C VAL A 221 0.00 18.43 -7.82
N HIS A 222 -0.39 18.30 -6.56
CA HIS A 222 -0.16 19.31 -5.53
C HIS A 222 0.56 18.65 -4.36
N VAL A 223 1.58 19.32 -3.81
CA VAL A 223 2.42 18.79 -2.75
C VAL A 223 2.31 19.68 -1.52
N GLN A 224 1.79 19.12 -0.44
CA GLN A 224 1.89 19.72 0.89
C GLN A 224 3.04 19.05 1.64
N ARG A 225 3.97 19.84 2.19
CA ARG A 225 5.09 19.37 3.01
C ARG A 225 4.89 19.74 4.47
N GLY A 226 5.47 18.96 5.37
CA GLY A 226 5.46 19.24 6.81
C GLY A 226 6.07 18.12 7.63
N THR A 227 6.27 18.36 8.93
CA THR A 227 6.83 17.37 9.86
C THR A 227 5.76 16.70 10.73
N MET A 228 4.55 17.28 10.76
CA MET A 228 3.37 16.80 11.46
C MET A 228 2.17 16.90 10.53
N MET A 229 1.67 15.76 10.04
CA MET A 229 0.65 15.72 8.99
C MET A 229 -0.39 14.62 9.23
N GLY A 230 -1.64 14.90 8.87
CA GLY A 230 -2.71 13.92 8.79
C GLY A 230 -3.18 13.77 7.34
N CYS A 231 -3.56 12.56 6.93
CA CYS A 231 -4.03 12.29 5.57
C CYS A 231 -5.23 11.34 5.58
N THR A 232 -6.29 11.68 4.84
CA THR A 232 -7.47 10.84 4.63
C THR A 232 -7.87 10.80 3.15
N ASN A 233 -9.14 10.57 2.83
CA ASN A 233 -9.64 10.24 1.48
C ASN A 233 -10.19 11.44 0.70
N HIS A 234 -9.58 12.62 0.82
CA HIS A 234 -9.98 13.81 0.07
C HIS A 234 -8.80 14.74 -0.22
N PHE A 235 -8.89 15.49 -1.31
CA PHE A 235 -8.01 16.60 -1.64
C PHE A 235 -8.44 17.85 -0.90
N ASN A 236 -7.47 18.58 -0.36
CA ASN A 236 -7.61 19.90 0.25
C ASN A 236 -7.39 21.01 -0.79
N GLN A 237 -6.58 20.77 -1.84
CA GLN A 237 -6.19 21.80 -2.81
C GLN A 237 -6.81 21.55 -4.17
N LEU A 238 -6.67 20.35 -4.73
CA LEU A 238 -7.26 19.97 -6.03
C LEU A 238 -8.74 19.54 -5.88
N VAL A 239 -9.54 20.38 -5.23
CA VAL A 239 -10.87 19.99 -4.69
C VAL A 239 -11.89 19.56 -5.75
N GLU A 240 -11.71 19.99 -7.00
CA GLU A 240 -12.53 19.58 -8.16
C GLU A 240 -12.46 18.08 -8.48
N GLU A 241 -11.41 17.42 -8.02
CA GLU A 241 -11.21 15.98 -8.17
C GLU A 241 -12.00 15.16 -7.15
N ASN A 242 -12.45 15.79 -6.06
CA ASN A 242 -13.10 15.11 -4.96
C ASN A 242 -14.42 14.46 -5.37
N ARG A 243 -14.79 13.42 -4.62
CA ARG A 243 -16.15 12.88 -4.61
C ARG A 243 -17.10 13.82 -3.86
N HIS A 244 -18.40 13.75 -4.14
CA HIS A 244 -19.39 14.61 -3.47
C HIS A 244 -19.50 14.37 -1.96
N HIS A 245 -19.35 13.11 -1.50
CA HIS A 245 -19.54 12.75 -0.10
C HIS A 245 -18.19 12.66 0.62
N LEU A 246 -17.88 13.69 1.42
CA LEU A 246 -16.60 13.84 2.12
C LEU A 246 -16.71 13.84 3.66
N VAL A 247 -17.93 13.87 4.22
CA VAL A 247 -18.20 14.02 5.67
C VAL A 247 -17.30 13.12 6.50
N GLU A 248 -17.39 11.81 6.26
CA GLU A 248 -16.61 10.77 6.95
C GLU A 248 -15.08 10.95 6.83
N SER A 249 -14.61 11.42 5.68
CA SER A 249 -13.18 11.66 5.42
C SER A 249 -12.65 12.88 6.19
N LYS A 250 -13.49 13.91 6.34
CA LYS A 250 -13.19 15.14 7.08
C LYS A 250 -13.24 14.90 8.58
N GLU A 251 -14.31 14.29 9.08
CA GLU A 251 -14.45 13.90 10.50
C GLU A 251 -13.24 13.09 10.98
N ARG A 252 -12.81 12.10 10.18
CA ARG A 252 -11.65 11.30 10.53
C ARG A 252 -10.34 12.09 10.51
N LEU A 253 -10.20 13.06 9.59
CA LEU A 253 -9.04 13.94 9.58
C LEU A 253 -9.02 14.85 10.83
N ASP A 254 -10.18 15.31 11.27
CA ASP A 254 -10.31 16.13 12.47
C ASP A 254 -9.92 15.32 13.73
N HIS A 255 -10.39 14.07 13.86
CA HIS A 255 -9.94 13.18 14.95
C HIS A 255 -8.42 12.96 14.99
N ILE A 256 -7.79 12.85 13.81
CA ILE A 256 -6.32 12.76 13.71
C ILE A 256 -5.67 14.07 14.15
N ARG A 257 -6.22 15.22 13.74
CA ARG A 257 -5.71 16.56 14.09
C ARG A 257 -5.81 16.83 15.60
N ASP A 258 -6.82 16.32 16.29
CA ASP A 258 -6.94 16.43 17.75
C ASP A 258 -5.76 15.80 18.52
N HIS A 259 -4.94 14.98 17.83
CA HIS A 259 -3.81 14.25 18.38
C HIS A 259 -2.47 14.58 17.70
N ILE A 260 -2.46 15.43 16.67
CA ILE A 260 -1.30 15.65 15.80
C ILE A 260 -0.14 16.39 16.50
N GLU A 261 -0.46 17.25 17.46
CA GLU A 261 0.53 18.01 18.23
C GLU A 261 1.02 17.25 19.47
N LYS A 262 0.29 16.20 19.88
CA LYS A 262 0.68 15.36 21.02
C LYS A 262 1.80 14.43 20.55
N LYS A 263 2.98 14.53 21.16
CA LYS A 263 4.09 13.60 20.90
C LYS A 263 3.72 12.18 21.35
N LEU A 264 3.26 11.36 20.41
CA LEU A 264 2.92 9.96 20.65
C LEU A 264 4.17 9.09 20.51
N SER A 265 4.31 8.11 21.38
CA SER A 265 5.16 6.95 21.13
C SER A 265 4.63 6.11 19.96
N PRO A 266 5.46 5.25 19.34
CA PRO A 266 5.00 4.38 18.26
C PRO A 266 3.79 3.51 18.62
N LEU A 267 3.74 3.00 19.86
CA LEU A 267 2.64 2.16 20.32
C LEU A 267 1.37 2.98 20.60
N GLU A 268 1.49 4.19 21.15
CA GLU A 268 0.33 5.10 21.33
C GLU A 268 -0.24 5.53 19.97
N ALA A 269 0.61 5.81 18.98
CA ALA A 269 0.16 6.12 17.62
C ALA A 269 -0.56 4.94 16.98
N PHE A 270 -0.07 3.70 17.19
CA PHE A 270 -0.76 2.48 16.75
C PHE A 270 -2.13 2.34 17.44
N SER A 271 -2.19 2.46 18.78
CA SER A 271 -3.45 2.36 19.54
C SER A 271 -4.47 3.42 19.11
N LEU A 272 -4.03 4.66 18.88
CA LEU A 272 -4.88 5.75 18.35
C LEU A 272 -5.62 5.33 17.07
N PHE A 273 -4.98 4.53 16.21
CA PHE A 273 -5.57 4.08 14.96
C PHE A 273 -6.33 2.75 15.07
N ASN A 274 -6.00 1.90 16.04
CA ASN A 274 -6.53 0.54 16.14
C ASN A 274 -7.71 0.38 17.11
N GLU A 275 -7.92 1.37 17.98
CA GLU A 275 -8.97 1.38 19.00
C GLU A 275 -10.21 2.20 18.57
N ASP A 276 -11.38 1.85 19.12
CA ASP A 276 -12.66 2.48 18.76
C ASP A 276 -12.80 3.91 19.28
N GLU A 277 -12.24 4.19 20.46
CA GLU A 277 -12.51 5.40 21.23
C GLU A 277 -12.08 6.69 20.53
N TYR A 278 -11.18 6.57 19.57
CA TYR A 278 -10.65 7.69 18.78
C TYR A 278 -11.41 7.94 17.47
N GLY A 279 -12.37 7.09 17.10
CA GLY A 279 -13.20 7.27 15.91
C GLY A 279 -12.48 7.12 14.55
N ILE A 280 -11.21 6.68 14.55
CA ILE A 280 -10.38 6.49 13.36
C ILE A 280 -10.60 5.11 12.73
N PHE A 281 -10.65 4.05 13.55
CA PHE A 281 -10.96 2.68 13.12
C PHE A 281 -12.41 2.58 12.62
N LYS A 282 -12.65 1.82 11.54
CA LYS A 282 -14.00 1.63 10.97
C LYS A 282 -14.32 0.16 10.75
N GLU A 283 -15.59 -0.22 10.89
CA GLU A 283 -16.07 -1.59 10.63
C GLU A 283 -17.02 -1.69 9.42
N ASP A 284 -17.09 -0.67 8.56
CA ASP A 284 -17.99 -0.65 7.40
C ASP A 284 -17.43 -1.43 6.18
N TYR A 285 -17.20 -2.73 6.37
CA TYR A 285 -16.58 -3.60 5.37
C TYR A 285 -17.41 -3.75 4.09
N ARG A 286 -18.75 -3.78 4.20
CA ARG A 286 -19.66 -3.94 3.05
C ARG A 286 -19.52 -2.78 2.06
N ASN A 287 -19.28 -1.56 2.55
CA ASN A 287 -19.09 -0.38 1.71
C ASN A 287 -17.62 -0.09 1.35
N SER A 288 -16.73 -1.08 1.53
CA SER A 288 -15.29 -0.95 1.27
C SER A 288 -14.61 0.14 2.12
N ALA A 289 -15.06 0.31 3.36
CA ALA A 289 -14.62 1.36 4.29
C ALA A 289 -14.35 0.81 5.70
N GLY A 290 -14.18 -0.51 5.86
CA GLY A 290 -13.79 -1.14 7.13
C GLY A 290 -12.29 -1.40 7.20
N THR A 291 -11.67 -1.04 8.32
CA THR A 291 -10.24 -1.17 8.60
C THR A 291 -9.84 -2.63 8.70
N LEU A 292 -8.96 -3.09 7.81
CA LEU A 292 -8.45 -4.46 7.78
C LEU A 292 -7.18 -4.62 8.61
N HIS A 293 -6.28 -3.65 8.52
CA HIS A 293 -5.04 -3.63 9.28
C HIS A 293 -4.63 -2.21 9.66
N THR A 294 -3.87 -2.14 10.74
CA THR A 294 -3.18 -0.95 11.22
C THR A 294 -1.69 -1.25 11.20
N VAL A 295 -0.89 -0.32 10.70
CA VAL A 295 0.58 -0.42 10.73
C VAL A 295 1.19 0.89 11.18
N ALA A 296 2.22 0.82 12.03
CA ALA A 296 3.10 1.93 12.34
C ALA A 296 4.54 1.57 11.95
N TYR A 297 5.18 2.51 11.27
CA TYR A 297 6.57 2.47 10.86
C TYR A 297 7.33 3.55 11.64
N VAL A 298 8.51 3.21 12.14
CA VAL A 298 9.42 4.15 12.81
C VAL A 298 10.66 4.33 11.91
N PRO A 299 10.65 5.31 10.98
CA PRO A 299 11.73 5.56 10.02
C PRO A 299 13.17 5.55 10.57
N GLU A 300 13.37 6.10 11.76
CA GLU A 300 14.69 6.24 12.37
C GLU A 300 15.30 4.90 12.76
N THR A 301 14.50 4.03 13.40
CA THR A 301 14.97 2.75 13.95
C THR A 301 14.57 1.55 13.09
N LEU A 302 13.83 1.78 12.01
CA LEU A 302 13.19 0.75 11.20
C LEU A 302 12.33 -0.22 12.03
N GLN A 303 11.73 0.23 13.13
CA GLN A 303 10.77 -0.58 13.86
C GLN A 303 9.44 -0.65 13.09
N VAL A 304 8.83 -1.82 13.11
CA VAL A 304 7.50 -2.06 12.54
C VAL A 304 6.55 -2.56 13.62
N ILE A 305 5.36 -1.97 13.69
CA ILE A 305 4.26 -2.38 14.55
C ILE A 305 3.06 -2.67 13.65
N VAL A 306 2.52 -3.88 13.71
CA VAL A 306 1.44 -4.30 12.81
C VAL A 306 0.35 -5.06 13.56
N GLY A 307 -0.91 -4.79 13.21
CA GLY A 307 -2.06 -5.50 13.76
C GLY A 307 -3.16 -5.67 12.73
N ILE A 308 -3.87 -6.79 12.82
CA ILE A 308 -4.94 -7.17 11.91
C ILE A 308 -6.27 -7.12 12.63
N GLY A 309 -7.21 -6.37 12.07
CA GLY A 309 -8.49 -6.07 12.69
C GLY A 309 -8.37 -5.14 13.89
N ARG A 310 -9.45 -5.09 14.67
CA ARG A 310 -9.64 -4.14 15.78
C ARG A 310 -9.00 -4.63 17.06
N LYS A 311 -8.49 -3.71 17.90
CA LYS A 311 -7.88 -4.01 19.22
C LYS A 311 -6.90 -5.18 19.14
N ALA A 312 -6.15 -5.22 18.04
CA ALA A 312 -5.22 -6.27 17.73
C ALA A 312 -4.07 -6.21 18.73
N LYS A 313 -3.64 -7.37 19.23
CA LYS A 313 -2.34 -7.46 19.89
C LYS A 313 -1.27 -7.22 18.81
N PRO A 314 -0.50 -6.12 18.87
CA PRO A 314 0.42 -5.81 17.80
C PRO A 314 1.58 -6.81 17.76
N LEU A 315 1.98 -7.18 16.55
CA LEU A 315 3.30 -7.73 16.29
C LEU A 315 4.28 -6.56 16.15
N ILE A 316 5.34 -6.57 16.96
CA ILE A 316 6.42 -5.58 16.94
C ILE A 316 7.72 -6.29 16.60
N PHE A 317 8.45 -5.80 15.61
CA PHE A 317 9.76 -6.34 15.24
C PHE A 317 10.69 -5.27 14.65
N SER A 318 11.98 -5.59 14.63
CA SER A 318 13.04 -4.78 14.02
C SER A 318 13.20 -5.16 12.55
N PHE A 319 12.83 -4.26 11.64
CA PHE A 319 13.16 -4.44 10.22
C PHE A 319 14.65 -4.19 9.97
N GLU A 320 15.32 -3.40 10.82
CA GLU A 320 16.76 -3.21 10.76
C GLU A 320 17.53 -4.53 10.92
N ASP A 321 17.18 -5.33 11.92
CA ASP A 321 17.83 -6.62 12.18
C ASP A 321 17.54 -7.61 11.05
N TRP A 322 16.33 -7.57 10.49
CA TRP A 322 16.00 -8.32 9.29
C TRP A 322 16.87 -7.89 8.10
N VAL A 323 17.06 -6.60 7.85
CA VAL A 323 17.96 -6.12 6.77
C VAL A 323 19.41 -6.58 7.01
N LYS A 324 19.86 -6.66 8.27
CA LYS A 324 21.18 -7.18 8.66
C LYS A 324 21.35 -8.70 8.50
N GLY A 325 20.30 -9.42 8.11
CA GLY A 325 20.36 -10.84 7.78
C GLY A 325 19.56 -11.75 8.71
N GLU A 326 18.96 -11.22 9.77
CA GLU A 326 18.09 -12.03 10.64
C GLU A 326 16.81 -12.45 9.90
N GLN A 327 16.19 -13.52 10.37
CA GLN A 327 14.90 -14.00 9.86
C GLN A 327 13.82 -13.78 10.90
N LEU A 328 12.64 -13.36 10.46
CA LEU A 328 11.47 -13.39 11.33
C LEU A 328 11.05 -14.84 11.53
N THR A 329 11.00 -15.29 12.77
CA THR A 329 10.49 -16.63 13.13
C THR A 329 8.97 -16.75 12.96
N ILE A 330 8.30 -15.60 12.82
CA ILE A 330 6.85 -15.51 12.68
C ILE A 330 6.48 -15.67 11.20
N THR A 331 5.71 -16.70 10.92
CA THR A 331 5.22 -17.00 9.56
C THR A 331 3.81 -16.47 9.29
N LYS A 332 3.06 -16.08 10.35
CA LYS A 332 1.69 -15.58 10.23
C LYS A 332 1.35 -14.52 11.26
N ILE A 333 0.60 -13.50 10.85
CA ILE A 333 0.00 -12.49 11.73
C ILE A 333 -1.48 -12.83 11.90
N LYS A 334 -1.89 -13.17 13.12
CA LYS A 334 -3.28 -13.49 13.45
C LYS A 334 -4.05 -12.22 13.78
N GLY A 335 -5.32 -12.17 13.39
CA GLY A 335 -6.23 -11.11 13.82
C GLY A 335 -7.68 -11.50 13.68
N THR A 336 -8.55 -10.60 14.15
CA THR A 336 -9.99 -10.81 14.19
C THR A 336 -10.70 -9.64 13.53
N VAL A 337 -11.50 -9.93 12.51
CA VAL A 337 -12.27 -8.94 11.76
C VAL A 337 -13.76 -9.14 12.01
N ASN A 338 -14.46 -8.07 12.39
CA ASN A 338 -15.89 -8.13 12.68
C ASN A 338 -16.74 -8.05 11.39
N THR A 339 -16.75 -9.15 10.61
CA THR A 339 -17.46 -9.18 9.32
C THR A 339 -17.94 -10.57 8.93
N ASP A 340 -19.02 -10.62 8.17
CA ASP A 340 -19.50 -11.85 7.49
C ASP A 340 -18.93 -11.98 6.07
N GLU A 341 -18.27 -10.95 5.55
CA GLU A 341 -17.69 -10.95 4.21
C GLU A 341 -16.59 -12.03 4.06
N PRO A 342 -16.48 -12.69 2.90
CA PRO A 342 -15.46 -13.71 2.69
C PRO A 342 -14.08 -13.09 2.49
N PHE A 343 -13.03 -13.80 2.94
CA PHE A 343 -11.64 -13.52 2.59
C PHE A 343 -11.19 -14.54 1.52
N PRO A 344 -10.34 -14.14 0.54
CA PRO A 344 -9.86 -15.03 -0.51
C PRO A 344 -8.64 -15.86 -0.09
N PHE A 345 -8.24 -15.77 1.18
CA PHE A 345 -7.20 -16.56 1.83
C PHE A 345 -7.79 -16.90 3.21
N GLN A 346 -7.95 -18.19 3.50
CA GLN A 346 -8.37 -18.72 4.81
C GLN A 346 -7.59 -19.99 5.07
#